data_AF-B0MXG0-F1
#
_entry.id   AF-B0MXG0-F1
#
_cell.length_a   1.000
_cell.length_b   1.000
_cell.length_c   1.000
_cell.angle_alpha   90.00
_cell.angle_beta   90.00
_cell.angle_gamma   90.00
#
_symmetry.space_group_name_H-M   'P 1'
#
loop_
_entity.id
_entity.type
_entity.pdbx_description
1 polymer ?
#
loop_
_entity_poly.entity_id
_entity_poly.type
_entity_poly.pdbx_seq_one_letter_code
_entity_poly.pdbx_strand_id
1 'polypeptide(L)'
;MLLFLASLGCSDKAENTSPEAPSEEQPTPKPEKPEFVDKNTTMEENIGEEYPDCYYTYFRMQNASQENAIFFISTKMSASGDMIRIAPGEQGTWGQMMEKMLWIDDNDVLVKNLDALGFVQLYFNVPPITEDNYHAITPDVDTCAQYSFFDPMTESQRGTPRDQSAWVLEEFPDRPNAVRWTYRITDKDYKEAVRQTLERWADRDEE
;
A
#
# COMPACT_ATOMS: atom_id res chain seq x y z
N MET A 1 -64.96 -22.39 32.56
CA MET A 1 -64.91 -22.39 31.08
C MET A 1 -65.48 -21.06 30.61
N LEU A 2 -64.62 -20.27 29.93
CA LEU A 2 -64.81 -18.98 29.25
C LEU A 2 -66.03 -18.08 29.56
N LEU A 3 -65.73 -16.87 30.03
CA LEU A 3 -66.55 -15.67 29.85
C LEU A 3 -65.73 -14.65 29.05
N PHE A 4 -66.18 -14.38 27.82
CA PHE A 4 -65.88 -13.13 27.12
C PHE A 4 -66.93 -12.10 27.52
N LEU A 5 -66.54 -10.84 27.71
CA LEU A 5 -67.20 -9.68 27.10
C LEU A 5 -66.40 -8.37 27.36
N ALA A 6 -65.96 -7.81 26.23
CA ALA A 6 -65.70 -6.43 25.83
C ALA A 6 -65.42 -5.28 26.84
N SER A 7 -64.47 -4.46 26.37
CA SER A 7 -64.01 -3.14 26.79
C SER A 7 -65.07 -2.06 26.99
N LEU A 8 -64.80 -1.11 27.90
CA LEU A 8 -64.79 0.35 27.63
C LEU A 8 -64.44 1.18 28.88
N GLY A 9 -63.52 2.14 28.70
CA GLY A 9 -63.40 3.41 29.44
C GLY A 9 -62.74 3.34 30.82
N CYS A 10 -61.95 4.31 31.29
CA CYS A 10 -61.44 5.56 30.74
C CYS A 10 -60.25 5.98 31.63
N SER A 11 -59.21 6.51 30.97
CA SER A 11 -58.37 7.66 31.32
C SER A 11 -58.34 8.16 32.77
N ASP A 12 -57.15 8.14 33.39
CA ASP A 12 -56.42 9.35 33.84
C ASP A 12 -55.25 8.95 34.75
N LYS A 13 -54.02 9.02 34.23
CA LYS A 13 -52.82 9.08 35.06
C LYS A 13 -51.77 9.99 34.45
N ALA A 14 -51.71 11.18 35.07
CA ALA A 14 -50.54 11.99 35.37
C ALA A 14 -49.51 12.19 34.24
N GLU A 15 -49.48 13.40 33.70
CA GLU A 15 -48.33 13.97 32.99
C GLU A 15 -47.07 13.85 33.84
N ASN A 16 -46.10 13.09 33.36
CA ASN A 16 -44.75 13.06 33.86
C ASN A 16 -43.96 14.17 33.15
N THR A 17 -43.93 15.38 33.72
CA THR A 17 -43.05 16.45 33.25
C THR A 17 -41.64 16.25 33.82
N SER A 18 -40.87 15.37 33.20
CA SER A 18 -39.43 15.32 33.40
C SER A 18 -38.78 15.96 32.16
N PRO A 19 -38.02 17.07 32.30
CA PRO A 19 -37.33 17.65 31.14
C PRO A 19 -36.29 16.66 30.63
N GLU A 20 -36.40 16.27 29.35
CA GLU A 20 -35.33 15.56 28.65
C GLU A 20 -34.07 16.42 28.74
N ALA A 21 -33.02 15.87 29.37
CA ALA A 21 -31.70 16.45 29.29
C ALA A 21 -31.29 16.51 27.81
N PRO A 22 -30.61 17.58 27.35
CA PRO A 22 -30.10 17.63 25.99
C PRO A 22 -29.17 16.43 25.82
N SER A 23 -29.42 15.60 24.80
CA SER A 23 -28.46 14.60 24.37
C SER A 23 -27.15 15.34 24.09
N GLU A 24 -26.11 15.12 24.90
CA GLU A 24 -24.77 15.58 24.56
C GLU A 24 -24.43 14.99 23.19
N GLU A 25 -24.37 15.84 22.16
CA GLU A 25 -23.81 15.45 20.87
C GLU A 25 -22.38 14.97 21.17
N GLN A 26 -22.20 13.65 21.14
CA GLN A 26 -20.90 13.04 21.25
C GLN A 26 -20.03 13.67 20.15
N PRO A 27 -18.89 14.30 20.48
CA PRO A 27 -18.12 15.03 19.50
C PRO A 27 -17.75 14.08 18.37
N THR A 28 -18.21 14.40 17.16
CA THR A 28 -17.80 13.68 15.96
C THR A 28 -16.28 13.80 15.88
N PRO A 29 -15.52 12.69 15.82
CA PRO A 29 -14.07 12.77 15.68
C PRO A 29 -13.76 13.65 14.47
N LYS A 30 -12.97 14.71 14.68
CA LYS A 30 -12.46 15.48 13.56
C LYS A 30 -11.68 14.53 12.65
N PRO A 31 -11.78 14.65 11.32
CA PRO A 31 -10.95 13.87 10.43
C PRO A 31 -9.49 14.08 10.83
N GLU A 32 -8.82 13.01 11.27
CA GLU A 32 -7.39 13.06 11.52
C GLU A 32 -6.70 13.30 10.18
N LYS A 33 -5.73 14.23 10.17
CA LYS A 33 -4.90 14.43 8.99
C LYS A 33 -4.17 13.10 8.71
N PRO A 34 -4.18 12.59 7.48
CA PRO A 34 -3.50 11.34 7.16
C PRO A 34 -2.01 11.45 7.50
N GLU A 35 -1.43 10.34 8.01
CA GLU A 35 -0.01 10.25 8.37
C GLU A 35 0.90 10.55 7.16
N PHE A 36 0.47 10.14 5.97
CA PHE A 36 1.18 10.37 4.70
C PHE A 36 0.30 11.08 3.68
N VAL A 37 0.92 11.90 2.84
CA VAL A 37 0.25 12.62 1.73
C VAL A 37 0.48 11.87 0.42
N ASP A 38 -0.59 11.58 -0.32
CA ASP A 38 -0.48 10.94 -1.65
C ASP A 38 0.21 11.87 -2.67
N LYS A 39 1.22 11.33 -3.35
CA LYS A 39 1.99 12.05 -4.37
C LYS A 39 1.48 11.86 -5.79
N ASN A 40 0.83 10.73 -6.03
CA ASN A 40 0.22 10.37 -7.31
C ASN A 40 -1.19 9.83 -7.08
N THR A 41 -1.84 9.42 -8.17
CA THR A 41 -3.19 8.85 -8.13
C THR A 41 -3.27 7.70 -7.14
N THR A 42 -4.26 7.78 -6.25
CA THR A 42 -4.57 6.75 -5.25
C THR A 42 -5.14 5.50 -5.90
N MET A 43 -5.21 4.41 -5.13
CA MET A 43 -5.94 3.21 -5.57
C MET A 43 -7.42 3.55 -5.82
N GLU A 44 -8.01 4.30 -4.90
CA GLU A 44 -9.40 4.74 -4.89
C GLU A 44 -9.78 5.53 -6.15
N GLU A 45 -8.86 6.32 -6.70
CA GLU A 45 -9.04 7.07 -7.93
C GLU A 45 -8.86 6.21 -9.19
N ASN A 46 -8.03 5.17 -9.15
CA ASN A 46 -7.77 4.27 -10.29
C ASN A 46 -8.89 3.25 -10.53
N ILE A 47 -9.69 2.98 -9.51
CA ILE A 47 -10.76 1.99 -9.50
C ILE A 47 -11.80 2.17 -10.61
N GLY A 48 -12.06 3.42 -11.05
CA GLY A 48 -13.02 3.70 -12.12
C GLY A 48 -12.53 3.29 -13.52
N GLU A 49 -11.23 3.06 -13.67
CA GLU A 49 -10.55 2.76 -14.93
C GLU A 49 -10.19 1.27 -15.07
N GLU A 50 -10.59 0.45 -14.09
CA GLU A 50 -10.33 -1.00 -14.08
C GLU A 50 -11.17 -1.77 -15.11
N TYR A 51 -10.58 -2.81 -15.68
CA TYR A 51 -11.26 -3.80 -16.50
C TYR A 51 -11.93 -4.85 -15.61
N PRO A 52 -13.21 -5.18 -15.85
CA PRO A 52 -14.00 -6.05 -14.96
C PRO A 52 -13.49 -7.49 -14.88
N ASP A 53 -12.75 -7.95 -15.90
CA ASP A 53 -12.18 -9.30 -15.98
C ASP A 53 -10.68 -9.32 -15.62
N CYS A 54 -10.20 -8.36 -14.83
CA CYS A 54 -8.83 -8.32 -14.36
C CYS A 54 -8.75 -8.34 -12.84
N TYR A 55 -7.64 -8.88 -12.33
CA TYR A 55 -7.23 -8.69 -10.95
C TYR A 55 -6.23 -7.54 -10.86
N TYR A 56 -6.27 -6.83 -9.73
CA TYR A 56 -5.45 -5.67 -9.48
C TYR A 56 -4.68 -5.81 -8.18
N THR A 57 -3.37 -5.61 -8.25
CA THR A 57 -2.50 -5.50 -7.09
C THR A 57 -1.95 -4.10 -7.02
N TYR A 58 -2.32 -3.36 -5.98
CA TYR A 58 -1.81 -2.02 -5.72
C TYR A 58 -0.69 -2.06 -4.69
N PHE A 59 0.47 -1.52 -5.04
CA PHE A 59 1.61 -1.38 -4.15
C PHE A 59 1.71 0.06 -3.68
N ARG A 60 1.47 0.28 -2.38
CA ARG A 60 1.60 1.58 -1.73
C ARG A 60 2.90 1.62 -0.94
N MET A 61 3.73 2.61 -1.23
CA MET A 61 4.97 2.86 -0.50
C MET A 61 4.82 4.12 0.33
N GLN A 62 5.01 4.02 1.64
CA GLN A 62 4.94 5.13 2.59
C GLN A 62 6.35 5.53 3.02
N ASN A 63 6.76 6.77 2.79
CA ASN A 63 8.09 7.22 3.16
C ASN A 63 8.13 7.79 4.59
N ALA A 64 8.46 6.94 5.55
CA ALA A 64 8.70 7.31 6.94
C ALA A 64 10.20 7.58 7.23
N SER A 65 11.07 7.54 6.21
CA SER A 65 12.48 7.89 6.33
C SER A 65 12.69 9.41 6.32
N GLN A 66 13.92 9.84 6.59
CA GLN A 66 14.31 11.25 6.47
C GLN A 66 14.75 11.65 5.04
N GLU A 67 14.93 10.68 4.15
CA GLU A 67 15.48 10.90 2.82
C GLU A 67 14.37 10.88 1.75
N ASN A 68 14.61 11.54 0.60
CA ASN A 68 13.74 11.34 -0.56
C ASN A 68 13.96 9.93 -1.11
N ALA A 69 12.86 9.22 -1.37
CA ALA A 69 12.90 7.89 -1.95
C ALA A 69 12.28 7.90 -3.35
N ILE A 70 12.82 7.08 -4.24
CA ILE A 70 12.15 6.65 -5.48
C ILE A 70 11.97 5.15 -5.37
N PHE A 71 10.76 4.66 -5.59
CA PHE A 71 10.53 3.22 -5.67
C PHE A 71 10.24 2.80 -7.10
N PHE A 72 10.67 1.58 -7.42
CA PHE A 72 10.34 0.88 -8.65
C PHE A 72 10.00 -0.56 -8.29
N ILE A 73 8.90 -1.07 -8.85
CA ILE A 73 8.41 -2.43 -8.63
C ILE A 73 8.19 -3.05 -10.00
N SER A 74 8.73 -4.25 -10.21
CA SER A 74 8.49 -5.05 -11.40
C SER A 74 7.94 -6.41 -11.03
N THR A 75 7.32 -7.09 -11.99
CA THR A 75 6.85 -8.47 -11.84
C THR A 75 7.71 -9.42 -12.67
N LYS A 76 7.64 -10.72 -12.40
CA LYS A 76 8.30 -11.74 -13.24
C LYS A 76 7.75 -11.79 -14.66
N MET A 77 6.51 -11.36 -14.86
CA MET A 77 5.79 -11.42 -16.14
C MET A 77 5.83 -10.10 -16.91
N SER A 78 6.16 -8.98 -16.27
CA SER A 78 6.25 -7.67 -16.89
C SER A 78 7.34 -6.82 -16.26
N ALA A 79 8.17 -6.21 -17.10
CA ALA A 79 9.17 -5.21 -16.71
C ALA A 79 8.56 -3.81 -16.46
N SER A 80 7.24 -3.67 -16.45
CA SER A 80 6.58 -2.38 -16.21
C SER A 80 6.53 -2.07 -14.73
N GLY A 81 7.30 -1.07 -14.30
CA GLY A 81 7.12 -0.35 -13.04
C GLY A 81 7.28 1.14 -13.34
N ASP A 82 6.55 2.00 -12.64
CA ASP A 82 6.80 3.44 -12.72
C ASP A 82 7.82 3.85 -11.64
N MET A 83 8.63 4.87 -11.92
CA MET A 83 9.59 5.41 -10.95
C MET A 83 8.94 6.57 -10.20
N ILE A 84 8.36 6.26 -9.03
CA ILE A 84 7.61 7.24 -8.26
C ILE A 84 8.49 7.80 -7.15
N ARG A 85 8.72 9.12 -7.19
CA ARG A 85 9.46 9.85 -6.15
C ARG A 85 8.53 10.29 -5.04
N ILE A 86 8.91 10.03 -3.78
CA ILE A 86 8.19 10.40 -2.57
C ILE A 86 9.14 11.02 -1.53
N ALA A 87 8.79 12.21 -1.04
CA ALA A 87 9.49 12.89 0.05
C ALA A 87 9.12 12.29 1.42
N PRO A 88 9.85 12.58 2.50
CA PRO A 88 9.45 12.22 3.86
C PRO A 88 8.01 12.66 4.17
N GLY A 89 7.17 11.73 4.65
CA GLY A 89 5.75 11.98 4.90
C GLY A 89 4.86 11.95 3.65
N GLU A 90 5.40 11.62 2.48
CA GLU A 90 4.61 11.32 1.28
C GLU A 90 4.45 9.80 1.11
N GLN A 91 3.40 9.41 0.38
CA GLN A 91 3.19 8.05 -0.11
C GLN A 91 2.88 8.05 -1.59
N GLY A 92 3.17 6.93 -2.26
CA GLY A 92 2.87 6.74 -3.68
C GLY A 92 2.31 5.35 -3.94
N THR A 93 1.48 5.22 -4.95
CA THR A 93 0.84 3.95 -5.32
C THR A 93 1.19 3.57 -6.75
N TRP A 94 1.65 2.33 -6.97
CA TRP A 94 1.78 1.73 -8.29
C TRP A 94 0.81 0.55 -8.43
N GLY A 95 0.06 0.49 -9.53
CA GLY A 95 -0.92 -0.56 -9.80
C GLY A 95 -0.44 -1.55 -10.84
N GLN A 96 -0.55 -2.84 -10.55
CA GLN A 96 -0.34 -3.93 -11.50
C GLN A 96 -1.68 -4.55 -11.86
N MET A 97 -1.94 -4.66 -13.16
CA MET A 97 -3.06 -5.41 -13.72
C MET A 97 -2.62 -6.83 -14.09
N MET A 98 -3.47 -7.80 -13.81
CA MET A 98 -3.34 -9.17 -14.29
C MET A 98 -4.66 -9.61 -14.91
N GLU A 99 -4.62 -10.06 -16.16
CA GLU A 99 -5.80 -10.63 -16.83
C GLU A 99 -6.27 -11.89 -16.08
N LYS A 100 -7.59 -12.00 -15.88
CA LYS A 100 -8.18 -13.20 -15.31
C LYS A 100 -8.06 -14.35 -16.29
N MET A 101 -7.26 -15.35 -15.93
CA MET A 101 -7.16 -16.59 -16.69
C MET A 101 -8.21 -17.58 -16.17
N LEU A 102 -9.28 -17.80 -16.93
CA LEU A 102 -10.43 -18.64 -16.54
C LEU A 102 -10.09 -20.11 -16.25
N TRP A 103 -8.90 -20.57 -16.65
CA TRP A 103 -8.40 -21.93 -16.41
C TRP A 103 -7.40 -22.03 -15.25
N ILE A 104 -7.18 -20.93 -14.52
CA ILE A 104 -6.37 -20.89 -13.31
C ILE A 104 -7.31 -20.63 -12.13
N ASP A 105 -7.53 -21.62 -11.27
CA ASP A 105 -8.43 -21.48 -10.12
C ASP A 105 -7.88 -20.55 -9.04
N ASP A 106 -6.55 -20.37 -8.98
CA ASP A 106 -5.83 -19.67 -7.91
C ASP A 106 -5.45 -18.20 -8.25
N ASN A 107 -6.17 -17.53 -9.15
CA ASN A 107 -5.85 -16.14 -9.52
C ASN A 107 -5.87 -15.18 -8.32
N ASP A 108 -6.71 -15.45 -7.33
CA ASP A 108 -6.81 -14.72 -6.05
C ASP A 108 -5.57 -14.93 -5.17
N VAL A 109 -4.97 -16.12 -5.19
CA VAL A 109 -3.68 -16.41 -4.54
C VAL A 109 -2.56 -15.68 -5.26
N LEU A 110 -2.58 -15.66 -6.60
CA LEU A 110 -1.53 -15.02 -7.41
C LEU A 110 -1.42 -13.51 -7.12
N VAL A 111 -2.53 -12.80 -6.96
CA VAL A 111 -2.50 -11.35 -6.68
C VAL A 111 -2.07 -11.00 -5.25
N LYS A 112 -2.14 -11.98 -4.34
CA LYS A 112 -1.70 -11.89 -2.94
C LYS A 112 -0.31 -12.47 -2.70
N ASN A 113 0.35 -13.03 -3.72
CA ASN A 113 1.66 -13.62 -3.54
C ASN A 113 2.75 -12.68 -4.04
N LEU A 114 3.53 -12.11 -3.12
CA LEU A 114 4.63 -11.21 -3.48
C LEU A 114 5.77 -11.93 -4.21
N ASP A 115 5.83 -13.27 -4.19
CA ASP A 115 6.79 -14.02 -5.02
C ASP A 115 6.53 -13.89 -6.53
N ALA A 116 5.39 -13.31 -6.95
CA ALA A 116 5.15 -12.93 -8.35
C ALA A 116 5.96 -11.70 -8.78
N LEU A 117 6.51 -10.93 -7.83
CA LEU A 117 7.38 -9.80 -8.11
C LEU A 117 8.70 -10.26 -8.76
N GLY A 118 9.28 -9.40 -9.58
CA GLY A 118 10.63 -9.57 -10.14
C GLY A 118 11.65 -8.84 -9.28
N PHE A 119 11.48 -7.51 -9.18
CA PHE A 119 12.31 -6.66 -8.34
C PHE A 119 11.46 -5.66 -7.56
N VAL A 120 11.92 -5.34 -6.35
CA VAL A 120 11.61 -4.07 -5.68
C VAL A 120 12.92 -3.31 -5.55
N GLN A 121 12.96 -2.08 -6.03
CA GLN A 121 14.12 -1.19 -5.94
C GLN A 121 13.75 0.07 -5.19
N LEU A 122 14.57 0.45 -4.21
CA LEU A 122 14.46 1.67 -3.44
C LEU A 122 15.71 2.52 -3.67
N TYR A 123 15.55 3.61 -4.39
CA TYR A 123 16.60 4.58 -4.63
C TYR A 123 16.47 5.75 -3.67
N PHE A 124 17.61 6.23 -3.17
CA PHE A 124 17.66 7.35 -2.24
C PHE A 124 18.57 8.44 -2.76
N ASN A 125 18.25 9.69 -2.44
CA ASN A 125 19.10 10.85 -2.72
C ASN A 125 19.47 11.05 -4.19
N VAL A 126 18.69 10.46 -5.11
CA VAL A 126 18.77 10.75 -6.54
C VAL A 126 18.36 12.21 -6.75
N PRO A 127 19.25 13.09 -7.24
CA PRO A 127 18.89 14.48 -7.48
C PRO A 127 17.79 14.57 -8.56
N PRO A 128 17.02 15.68 -8.63
CA PRO A 128 16.16 15.92 -9.78
C PRO A 128 16.98 15.84 -11.07
N ILE A 129 16.46 15.08 -12.05
CA ILE A 129 17.09 14.94 -13.36
C ILE A 129 16.79 16.22 -14.16
N THR A 130 17.84 16.84 -14.65
CA THR A 130 17.87 18.07 -15.45
C THR A 130 18.70 17.80 -16.70
N GLU A 131 18.73 18.74 -17.65
CA GLU A 131 19.58 18.63 -18.84
C GLU A 131 21.07 18.48 -18.50
N ASP A 132 21.53 19.13 -17.41
CA ASP A 132 22.95 19.18 -17.04
C ASP A 132 23.45 17.93 -16.30
N ASN A 133 22.55 17.12 -15.72
CA ASN A 133 22.88 15.93 -14.94
C ASN A 133 22.11 14.68 -15.42
N TYR A 134 21.70 14.69 -16.70
CA TYR A 134 20.95 13.59 -17.29
C TYR A 134 21.71 12.27 -17.22
N HIS A 135 21.12 11.30 -16.53
CA HIS A 135 21.50 9.90 -16.55
C HIS A 135 20.26 9.04 -16.31
N ALA A 136 20.32 7.78 -16.72
CA ALA A 136 19.32 6.81 -16.32
C ALA A 136 19.50 6.50 -14.83
N ILE A 137 18.42 6.48 -14.06
CA ILE A 137 18.46 6.06 -12.66
C ILE A 137 18.72 4.56 -12.65
N THR A 138 19.86 4.12 -12.10
CA THR A 138 20.24 2.71 -12.10
C THR A 138 20.94 2.30 -10.81
N PRO A 139 20.88 1.01 -10.42
CA PRO A 139 21.58 0.53 -9.23
C PRO A 139 23.10 0.70 -9.27
N ASP A 140 23.67 0.86 -10.47
CA ASP A 140 25.12 0.98 -10.71
C ASP A 140 25.66 2.38 -10.39
N VAL A 141 24.82 3.40 -10.54
CA VAL A 141 25.17 4.82 -10.40
C VAL A 141 24.56 5.42 -9.14
N ASP A 142 23.36 5.00 -8.76
CA ASP A 142 22.60 5.60 -7.68
C ASP A 142 22.67 4.82 -6.36
N THR A 143 22.38 5.52 -5.26
CA THR A 143 22.21 4.88 -3.95
C THR A 143 20.93 4.04 -3.98
N CYS A 144 21.05 2.71 -3.98
CA CYS A 144 19.94 1.80 -4.26
C CYS A 144 20.03 0.52 -3.44
N ALA A 145 18.90 0.16 -2.81
CA ALA A 145 18.64 -1.19 -2.34
C ALA A 145 17.81 -1.92 -3.40
N GLN A 146 18.33 -3.02 -3.93
CA GLN A 146 17.65 -3.87 -4.90
C GLN A 146 17.30 -5.21 -4.27
N TYR A 147 16.02 -5.58 -4.35
CA TYR A 147 15.48 -6.81 -3.82
C TYR A 147 15.00 -7.70 -4.97
N SER A 148 15.76 -8.76 -5.27
CA SER A 148 15.42 -9.76 -6.29
C SER A 148 14.49 -10.83 -5.72
N PHE A 149 13.40 -11.12 -6.43
CA PHE A 149 12.43 -12.17 -6.12
C PHE A 149 12.61 -13.43 -6.99
N PHE A 150 13.67 -13.48 -7.81
CA PHE A 150 14.00 -14.66 -8.62
C PHE A 150 14.61 -15.79 -7.79
N ASP A 151 15.32 -15.44 -6.73
CA ASP A 151 15.93 -16.39 -5.80
C ASP A 151 15.12 -16.49 -4.49
N PRO A 152 15.20 -17.64 -3.78
CA PRO A 152 14.59 -17.79 -2.47
C PRO A 152 15.06 -16.69 -1.49
N MET A 153 14.13 -16.20 -0.67
CA MET A 153 14.47 -15.23 0.38
C MET A 153 15.46 -15.83 1.37
N THR A 154 16.47 -15.05 1.76
CA THR A 154 17.43 -15.42 2.81
C THR A 154 17.05 -14.81 4.15
N GLU A 155 17.60 -15.38 5.23
CA GLU A 155 17.37 -14.94 6.60
C GLU A 155 17.70 -13.46 6.85
N SER A 156 18.74 -12.96 6.17
CA SER A 156 19.20 -11.57 6.28
C SER A 156 18.26 -10.57 5.62
N GLN A 157 17.32 -11.02 4.78
CA GLN A 157 16.36 -10.18 4.07
C GLN A 157 15.05 -9.99 4.85
N ARG A 158 14.92 -10.50 6.07
CA ARG A 158 13.74 -10.25 6.90
C ARG A 158 13.57 -8.80 7.27
N GLY A 159 12.31 -8.35 7.29
CA GLY A 159 11.94 -6.95 7.49
C GLY A 159 12.19 -6.04 6.28
N THR A 160 12.75 -6.57 5.18
CA THR A 160 12.92 -5.83 3.92
C THR A 160 11.72 -6.05 3.00
N PRO A 161 11.64 -5.39 1.83
CA PRO A 161 10.62 -5.69 0.83
C PRO A 161 10.52 -7.16 0.42
N ARG A 162 11.57 -7.98 0.58
CA ARG A 162 11.50 -9.44 0.31
C ARG A 162 10.62 -10.20 1.29
N ASP A 163 10.47 -9.67 2.50
CA ASP A 163 9.72 -10.31 3.57
C ASP A 163 8.26 -9.90 3.47
N GLN A 164 7.39 -10.79 2.99
CA GLN A 164 5.96 -10.51 2.88
C GLN A 164 5.33 -10.11 4.23
N SER A 165 5.87 -10.57 5.36
CA SER A 165 5.38 -10.17 6.69
C SER A 165 5.71 -8.73 7.06
N ALA A 166 6.63 -8.08 6.33
CA ALA A 166 6.95 -6.66 6.47
C ALA A 166 5.94 -5.77 5.73
N TRP A 167 5.04 -6.34 4.93
CA TRP A 167 3.98 -5.63 4.23
C TRP A 167 2.64 -5.80 4.93
N VAL A 168 1.79 -4.78 4.83
CA VAL A 168 0.39 -4.86 5.24
C VAL A 168 -0.46 -5.18 4.02
N LEU A 169 -1.16 -6.31 4.07
CA LEU A 169 -2.19 -6.66 3.09
C LEU A 169 -3.54 -6.08 3.50
N GLU A 170 -4.17 -5.39 2.57
CA GLU A 170 -5.55 -4.95 2.66
C GLU A 170 -6.37 -5.57 1.53
N GLU A 171 -7.44 -6.25 1.92
CA GLU A 171 -8.44 -6.81 1.01
C GLU A 171 -9.70 -5.93 1.06
N PHE A 172 -10.35 -5.78 -0.08
CA PHE A 172 -11.53 -4.95 -0.22
C PHE A 172 -12.78 -5.84 -0.34
N PRO A 173 -13.65 -5.92 0.69
CA PRO A 173 -14.82 -6.81 0.66
C PRO A 173 -15.74 -6.54 -0.54
N ASP A 174 -15.89 -5.27 -0.92
CA ASP A 174 -16.71 -4.85 -2.05
C ASP A 174 -15.99 -4.99 -3.40
N ARG A 175 -14.69 -5.37 -3.41
CA ARG A 175 -13.84 -5.55 -4.59
C ARG A 175 -12.89 -6.74 -4.44
N PRO A 176 -13.39 -7.98 -4.53
CA PRO A 176 -12.60 -9.18 -4.29
C PRO A 176 -11.52 -9.45 -5.35
N ASN A 177 -11.55 -8.74 -6.49
CA ASN A 177 -10.53 -8.82 -7.54
C ASN A 177 -9.35 -7.85 -7.31
N ALA A 178 -9.39 -7.01 -6.28
CA ALA A 178 -8.36 -6.03 -5.98
C ALA A 178 -7.78 -6.23 -4.57
N VAL A 179 -6.48 -6.02 -4.43
CA VAL A 179 -5.79 -5.98 -3.14
C VAL A 179 -4.79 -4.84 -3.08
N ARG A 180 -4.47 -4.39 -1.87
CA ARG A 180 -3.43 -3.38 -1.63
C ARG A 180 -2.36 -3.94 -0.69
N TRP A 181 -1.11 -3.87 -1.13
CA TRP A 181 0.07 -4.13 -0.31
C TRP A 181 0.71 -2.80 0.08
N THR A 182 0.89 -2.57 1.38
CA THR A 182 1.54 -1.36 1.88
C THR A 182 2.88 -1.69 2.53
N TYR A 183 3.95 -1.05 2.06
CA TYR A 183 5.27 -1.09 2.69
C TYR A 183 5.63 0.28 3.27
N ARG A 184 6.20 0.27 4.48
CA ARG A 184 6.68 1.49 5.15
C ARG A 184 8.20 1.55 5.01
N ILE A 185 8.67 2.47 4.17
CA ILE A 185 10.09 2.78 3.99
C ILE A 185 10.59 3.54 5.23
N THR A 186 11.75 3.15 5.75
CA THR A 186 12.38 3.70 6.95
C THR A 186 13.84 4.04 6.72
N ASP A 187 14.48 4.67 7.71
CA ASP A 187 15.94 4.92 7.68
C ASP A 187 16.79 3.64 7.63
N LYS A 188 16.21 2.47 7.95
CA LYS A 188 16.91 1.19 7.77
C LYS A 188 17.07 0.85 6.28
N ASP A 189 16.07 1.16 5.47
CA ASP A 189 16.09 0.91 4.04
C ASP A 189 17.11 1.82 3.34
N TYR A 190 17.22 3.07 3.78
CA TYR A 190 18.29 3.96 3.33
C TYR A 190 19.68 3.41 3.65
N LYS A 191 19.91 2.96 4.88
CA LYS A 191 21.20 2.37 5.28
C LYS A 191 21.52 1.11 4.48
N GLU A 192 20.51 0.31 4.20
CA GLU A 192 20.64 -0.88 3.37
C GLU A 192 20.97 -0.53 1.92
N ALA A 193 20.35 0.52 1.37
CA ALA A 193 20.69 1.03 0.04
C ALA A 193 22.14 1.50 -0.04
N VAL A 194 22.62 2.24 0.97
CA VAL A 194 24.03 2.66 1.06
C VAL A 194 24.95 1.44 1.13
N ARG A 195 24.64 0.45 1.97
CA ARG A 195 25.44 -0.78 2.10
C ARG A 195 25.57 -1.50 0.76
N GLN A 196 24.44 -1.79 0.10
CA GLN A 196 24.46 -2.51 -1.17
C GLN A 196 25.16 -1.71 -2.28
N THR A 197 25.01 -0.38 -2.32
CA THR A 197 25.74 0.47 -3.28
C THR A 197 27.26 0.39 -3.07
N LEU A 198 27.72 0.48 -1.83
CA LEU A 198 29.15 0.38 -1.51
C LEU A 198 29.73 -0.99 -1.88
N GLU A 199 28.97 -2.08 -1.67
CA GLU A 199 29.37 -3.42 -2.10
C GLU A 199 29.51 -3.51 -3.62
N ARG A 200 28.50 -3.03 -4.37
CA ARG A 200 28.56 -3.01 -5.85
C ARG A 200 29.73 -2.19 -6.39
N TRP A 201 30.11 -1.10 -5.72
CA TRP A 201 31.24 -0.28 -6.14
C TRP A 201 32.59 -0.88 -5.75
N ALA A 202 32.68 -1.56 -4.61
CA ALA A 202 33.90 -2.28 -4.23
C ALA A 202 34.23 -3.39 -5.25
N ASP A 203 33.23 -4.14 -5.70
CA ASP A 203 33.40 -5.20 -6.70
C ASP A 203 33.90 -4.64 -8.06
N ARG A 204 33.58 -3.38 -8.38
CA ARG A 204 34.02 -2.72 -9.63
C ARG A 204 35.47 -2.27 -9.61
N ASP A 205 36.03 -1.97 -8.45
CA ASP A 205 37.43 -1.58 -8.32
C ASP A 205 38.38 -2.80 -8.40
N GLU A 206 37.83 -4.02 -8.35
CA GLU A 206 38.57 -5.29 -8.46
C GLU A 206 38.58 -5.89 -9.89
N GLU A 207 37.84 -5.30 -10.85
CA GLU A 207 37.81 -5.67 -12.28
C GLU A 207 38.75 -4.83 -13.16
#